data_AF-A0A8D5FLC0-F1
#
_entry.id   AF-A0A8D5FLC0-F1
#
_cell.length_a   1.000
_cell.length_b   1.000
_cell.length_c   1.000
_cell.angle_alpha   90.00
_cell.angle_beta   90.00
_cell.angle_gamma   90.00
#
_symmetry.space_group_name_H-M   'P 1'
#
loop_
_entity.id
_entity.type
_entity.pdbx_description
1 polymer ?
#
loop_
_entity_poly.entity_id
_entity_poly.type
_entity_poly.pdbx_seq_one_letter_code
_entity_poly.pdbx_strand_id
1 'polypeptide(L)'
;MYSMTAAHKTLPMNTMLLVRNLHNGRETVVRVNDRGPFIRGRIIDLSYKAAKKIGLVSEGVARVKIVALSEKRSSYPDFNSGEFYVQIGAFAHKINALKLQKRFTDAGHTTVIQKYYGPLSILYRVQVYVGATLKNAKRAEKALHDYGYKGRLSSPADYLPHYLF
;
A
#
# COMPACT_ATOMS: atom_id res chain seq x y z
N MET A 1 -8.33 -14.33 5.37
CA MET A 1 -9.74 -14.12 4.96
C MET A 1 -10.71 -13.79 6.11
N TYR A 2 -10.42 -14.18 7.36
CA TYR A 2 -11.29 -13.95 8.53
C TYR A 2 -10.91 -12.73 9.41
N SER A 3 -9.95 -11.92 8.98
CA SER A 3 -9.50 -10.73 9.68
C SER A 3 -10.26 -9.49 9.22
N MET A 4 -10.42 -8.48 10.08
CA MET A 4 -11.00 -7.18 9.71
C MET A 4 -9.95 -6.33 8.99
N THR A 5 -9.69 -6.66 7.72
CA THR A 5 -8.59 -6.06 6.95
C THR A 5 -9.01 -5.63 5.55
N ALA A 6 -8.18 -4.79 4.94
CA ALA A 6 -8.37 -4.29 3.58
C ALA A 6 -7.05 -4.09 2.83
N ALA A 7 -7.11 -4.16 1.50
CA ALA A 7 -6.06 -3.70 0.60
C ALA A 7 -6.35 -2.25 0.17
N HIS A 8 -5.32 -1.40 0.21
CA HIS A 8 -5.41 -0.02 -0.26
C HIS A 8 -4.17 0.38 -1.07
N LYS A 9 -4.35 1.25 -2.08
CA LYS A 9 -3.29 1.62 -3.03
C LYS A 9 -2.11 2.32 -2.36
N THR A 10 -2.40 3.28 -1.48
CA THR A 10 -1.39 4.25 -1.02
C THR A 10 -1.33 4.43 0.50
N LEU A 11 -2.46 4.35 1.20
CA LEU A 11 -2.49 4.45 2.66
C LEU A 11 -1.45 3.51 3.33
N PRO A 12 -0.79 3.97 4.38
CA PRO A 12 0.24 3.21 5.07
C PRO A 12 -0.28 1.88 5.58
N MET A 13 0.57 0.86 5.60
CA MET A 13 0.25 -0.39 6.29
C MET A 13 -0.08 -0.12 7.76
N ASN A 14 -0.99 -0.93 8.30
CA ASN A 14 -1.56 -0.79 9.65
C ASN A 14 -2.45 0.44 9.87
N THR A 15 -2.71 1.27 8.85
CA THR A 15 -3.73 2.32 8.95
C THR A 15 -5.08 1.71 9.30
N MET A 16 -5.72 2.22 10.35
CA MET A 16 -7.08 1.86 10.72
C MET A 16 -8.05 2.73 9.94
N LEU A 17 -9.05 2.13 9.30
CA LEU A 17 -10.03 2.81 8.47
C LEU A 17 -11.44 2.49 8.94
N LEU A 18 -12.25 3.52 9.17
CA LEU A 18 -13.71 3.38 9.18
C LEU A 18 -14.20 3.36 7.73
N VAL A 19 -14.85 2.27 7.34
CA VAL A 19 -15.42 2.06 6.01
C VAL A 19 -16.93 2.03 6.14
N ARG A 20 -17.62 2.95 5.46
CA ARG A 20 -19.08 3.02 5.43
C ARG A 20 -19.60 2.71 4.03
N ASN A 21 -20.48 1.72 3.92
CA ASN A 21 -21.26 1.46 2.71
C ASN A 21 -22.30 2.58 2.56
N LEU A 22 -22.23 3.32 1.44
CA LEU A 22 -23.13 4.46 1.19
C LEU A 22 -24.54 4.03 0.78
N HIS A 23 -24.73 2.78 0.35
CA HIS A 23 -26.04 2.26 -0.06
C HIS A 23 -26.93 1.96 1.15
N ASN A 24 -26.40 1.29 2.17
CA ASN A 24 -27.16 0.81 3.33
C ASN A 24 -26.77 1.48 4.66
N GLY A 25 -25.80 2.39 4.63
CA GLY A 25 -25.32 3.13 5.81
C GLY A 25 -24.48 2.32 6.80
N ARG A 26 -24.30 1.01 6.60
CA ARG A 26 -23.53 0.14 7.51
C ARG A 26 -22.05 0.43 7.43
N GLU A 27 -21.36 0.33 8.56
CA GLU A 27 -19.94 0.65 8.66
C GLU A 27 -19.15 -0.38 9.46
N THR A 28 -17.84 -0.40 9.21
CA THR A 28 -16.92 -1.24 9.96
C THR A 28 -15.51 -0.70 9.95
N VAL A 29 -14.73 -1.04 10.97
CA VAL A 29 -13.33 -0.68 11.06
C VAL A 29 -12.47 -1.81 10.48
N VAL A 30 -11.50 -1.45 9.64
CA VAL A 30 -10.55 -2.38 9.03
C VAL A 30 -9.12 -1.86 9.16
N ARG A 31 -8.16 -2.77 9.20
CA ARG A 31 -6.73 -2.46 9.10
C ARG A 31 -6.24 -2.62 7.66
N VAL A 32 -5.51 -1.63 7.14
CA VAL A 32 -4.80 -1.76 5.87
C VAL A 32 -3.64 -2.75 6.06
N ASN A 33 -3.65 -3.85 5.30
CA ASN A 33 -2.60 -4.87 5.41
C ASN A 33 -2.09 -5.38 4.06
N ASP A 34 -2.62 -4.87 2.96
CA ASP A 34 -2.21 -5.25 1.61
C ASP A 34 -2.34 -4.06 0.63
N ARG A 35 -1.78 -4.24 -0.58
CA ARG A 35 -1.81 -3.26 -1.66
C ARG A 35 -2.83 -3.67 -2.73
N GLY A 36 -3.49 -2.68 -3.29
CA GLY A 36 -4.54 -2.84 -4.29
C GLY A 36 -5.76 -2.00 -3.91
N PRO A 37 -6.90 -2.13 -4.61
CA PRO A 37 -7.10 -2.85 -5.87
C PRO A 37 -6.28 -2.22 -7.00
N PHE A 38 -5.65 -2.99 -7.89
CA PHE A 38 -4.90 -2.42 -9.03
C PHE A 38 -5.76 -2.13 -10.27
N ILE A 39 -7.08 -2.20 -10.12
CA ILE A 39 -8.03 -1.85 -11.17
C ILE A 39 -8.50 -0.39 -11.02
N ARG A 40 -8.83 0.22 -12.15
CA ARG A 40 -9.41 1.56 -12.21
C ARG A 40 -10.79 1.58 -11.56
N GLY A 41 -11.17 2.72 -10.98
CA GLY A 41 -12.48 2.91 -10.36
C GLY A 41 -12.66 2.34 -8.95
N ARG A 42 -11.77 1.45 -8.48
CA ARG A 42 -11.82 0.95 -7.09
C ARG A 42 -10.78 1.61 -6.19
N ILE A 43 -11.19 1.94 -4.97
CA ILE A 43 -10.35 2.62 -3.97
C ILE A 43 -9.88 1.70 -2.83
N ILE A 44 -10.62 0.62 -2.53
CA ILE A 44 -10.33 -0.30 -1.43
C ILE A 44 -10.89 -1.69 -1.74
N ASP A 45 -10.18 -2.74 -1.35
CA ASP A 45 -10.67 -4.12 -1.35
C ASP A 45 -10.78 -4.62 0.07
N LEU A 46 -11.98 -5.02 0.47
CA LEU A 46 -12.23 -5.53 1.81
C LEU A 46 -12.04 -7.05 1.84
N SER A 47 -11.50 -7.53 2.96
CA SER A 47 -11.64 -8.95 3.31
C SER A 47 -13.12 -9.39 3.31
N TYR A 48 -13.37 -10.67 3.05
CA TYR A 48 -14.72 -11.23 3.07
C TYR A 48 -15.48 -10.92 4.36
N LYS A 49 -14.82 -11.02 5.52
CA LYS A 49 -15.44 -10.69 6.82
C LYS A 49 -15.88 -9.23 6.92
N ALA A 50 -15.03 -8.28 6.49
CA ALA A 50 -15.36 -6.86 6.50
C ALA A 50 -16.48 -6.55 5.49
N ALA A 51 -16.41 -7.12 4.28
CA ALA A 51 -17.44 -7.00 3.26
C ALA A 51 -18.80 -7.52 3.77
N LYS A 52 -18.82 -8.70 4.44
CA LYS A 52 -20.03 -9.28 5.04
C LYS A 52 -20.64 -8.35 6.09
N LYS A 53 -19.81 -7.72 6.93
CA LYS A 53 -20.27 -6.84 8.02
C LYS A 53 -20.98 -5.58 7.50
N ILE A 54 -20.56 -5.05 6.35
CA ILE A 54 -21.21 -3.88 5.72
C ILE A 54 -22.21 -4.26 4.62
N GLY A 55 -22.57 -5.54 4.50
CA GLY A 55 -23.56 -6.03 3.54
C GLY A 55 -23.12 -6.03 2.07
N LEU A 56 -21.81 -6.07 1.79
CA LEU A 56 -21.27 -5.97 0.43
C LEU A 56 -21.19 -7.31 -0.33
N VAL A 57 -21.33 -8.45 0.35
CA VAL A 57 -21.03 -9.77 -0.24
C VAL A 57 -21.92 -10.09 -1.44
N SER A 58 -23.22 -9.79 -1.36
CA SER A 58 -24.17 -10.04 -2.46
C SER A 58 -24.02 -9.04 -3.61
N GLU A 59 -23.65 -7.79 -3.31
CA GLU A 59 -23.49 -6.73 -4.31
C GLU A 59 -22.14 -6.82 -5.06
N GLY A 60 -21.14 -7.42 -4.43
CA GLY A 60 -19.77 -7.53 -4.94
C GLY A 60 -18.98 -6.20 -4.89
N VAL A 61 -19.58 -5.10 -5.34
CA VAL A 61 -18.99 -3.75 -5.37
C VAL A 61 -20.03 -2.70 -4.98
N ALA A 62 -19.65 -1.71 -4.17
CA ALA A 62 -20.50 -0.58 -3.81
C ALA A 62 -19.68 0.70 -3.64
N ARG A 63 -20.38 1.84 -3.62
CA ARG A 63 -19.77 3.12 -3.22
C ARG A 63 -19.56 3.12 -1.71
N VAL A 64 -18.35 3.44 -1.29
CA VAL A 64 -17.98 3.52 0.13
C VAL A 64 -17.34 4.86 0.45
N LYS A 65 -17.52 5.31 1.69
CA LYS A 65 -16.70 6.36 2.29
C LYS A 65 -15.68 5.72 3.21
N ILE A 66 -14.42 6.15 3.12
CA ILE A 66 -13.36 5.73 4.03
C ILE A 66 -12.86 6.92 4.83
N VAL A 67 -12.58 6.71 6.11
CA VAL A 67 -12.00 7.70 7.02
C VAL A 67 -10.84 7.04 7.75
N ALA A 68 -9.63 7.61 7.63
CA ALA A 68 -8.49 7.16 8.41
C ALA A 68 -8.72 7.51 9.89
N LEU A 69 -8.64 6.50 10.74
CA LEU A 69 -8.70 6.64 12.19
C LEU A 69 -7.27 6.81 12.69
N SER A 70 -7.00 7.90 13.39
CA SER A 70 -5.78 8.06 14.18
C SER A 70 -6.17 8.15 15.65
N GLU A 71 -5.36 7.58 16.53
CA GLU A 71 -5.34 8.05 17.91
C GLU A 71 -4.96 9.53 17.91
N LYS A 72 -5.45 10.31 18.88
CA LYS A 72 -5.17 11.75 19.00
C LYS A 72 -3.65 11.99 18.96
N ARG A 73 -3.13 12.30 17.77
CA ARG A 73 -1.81 12.85 17.53
C ARG A 73 -2.01 14.18 16.81
N SER A 74 -1.25 15.17 17.24
CA SER A 74 -1.28 16.56 16.76
C SER A 74 -0.88 16.73 15.28
N SER A 75 -0.61 15.65 14.57
CA SER A 75 -0.13 15.62 13.18
C SER A 75 -0.71 14.38 12.50
N TYR A 76 -1.67 14.61 11.60
CA TYR A 76 -2.10 13.58 10.66
C TYR A 76 -0.99 13.39 9.62
N PRO A 77 -0.57 12.16 9.30
CA PRO A 77 0.37 11.96 8.20
C PRO A 77 -0.26 12.49 6.91
N ASP A 78 0.42 13.42 6.24
CA ASP A 78 -0.02 13.90 4.94
C ASP A 78 0.11 12.75 3.93
N PHE A 79 -1.03 12.23 3.47
CA PHE A 79 -1.05 11.15 2.49
C PHE A 79 -0.82 11.63 1.05
N ASN A 80 -0.73 12.94 0.83
CA ASN A 80 -0.48 13.56 -0.47
C ASN A 80 0.97 13.97 -0.67
N SER A 81 1.77 14.10 0.41
CA SER A 81 3.18 14.48 0.35
C SER A 81 4.09 13.57 1.18
N GLY A 82 5.40 13.63 0.92
CA GLY A 82 6.43 12.79 1.51
C GLY A 82 7.09 11.86 0.49
N GLU A 83 8.16 11.17 0.88
CA GLU A 83 8.89 10.26 -0.01
C GLU A 83 8.09 9.02 -0.42
N PHE A 84 7.70 8.97 -1.69
CA PHE A 84 7.06 7.80 -2.28
C PHE A 84 8.07 6.92 -2.99
N TYR A 85 7.85 5.61 -2.90
CA TYR A 85 8.69 4.61 -3.53
C TYR A 85 7.81 3.62 -4.32
N VAL A 86 8.38 2.98 -5.34
CA VAL A 86 7.74 1.85 -6.03
C VAL A 86 8.60 0.61 -5.83
N GLN A 87 8.01 -0.46 -5.30
CA GLN A 87 8.68 -1.75 -5.21
C GLN A 87 8.78 -2.38 -6.60
N ILE A 88 9.98 -2.50 -7.15
CA ILE A 88 10.27 -3.06 -8.49
C ILE A 88 10.70 -4.53 -8.46
N GLY A 89 10.93 -5.11 -7.27
CA GLY A 89 11.27 -6.51 -7.12
C GLY A 89 11.25 -6.97 -5.67
N ALA A 90 11.14 -8.29 -5.44
CA ALA A 90 11.29 -8.92 -4.15
C ALA A 90 12.04 -10.23 -4.32
N PHE A 91 13.13 -10.42 -3.58
CA PHE A 91 14.04 -11.56 -3.75
C PHE A 91 14.28 -12.28 -2.43
N ALA A 92 14.33 -13.62 -2.46
CA ALA A 92 14.76 -14.41 -1.30
C ALA A 92 16.26 -14.22 -1.01
N HIS A 93 17.08 -14.11 -2.05
CA HIS A 93 18.54 -13.93 -1.94
C HIS A 93 18.93 -12.46 -2.10
N LYS A 94 19.67 -11.93 -1.13
CA LYS A 94 20.16 -10.53 -1.10
C LYS A 94 20.93 -10.13 -2.35
N ILE A 95 21.72 -11.06 -2.92
CA ILE A 95 22.53 -10.79 -4.12
C ILE A 95 21.67 -10.39 -5.33
N ASN A 96 20.52 -11.04 -5.53
CA ASN A 96 19.64 -10.70 -6.65
C ASN A 96 18.99 -9.32 -6.46
N ALA A 97 18.67 -8.96 -5.22
CA ALA A 97 18.19 -7.62 -4.89
C ALA A 97 19.27 -6.55 -5.15
N LEU A 98 20.53 -6.81 -4.78
CA LEU A 98 21.66 -5.92 -5.03
C LEU A 98 21.91 -5.71 -6.54
N LYS A 99 21.80 -6.76 -7.36
CA LYS A 99 21.92 -6.64 -8.83
C LYS A 99 20.86 -5.70 -9.40
N LEU A 100 19.60 -5.83 -8.97
CA LEU A 100 18.53 -4.94 -9.43
C LEU A 100 18.71 -3.51 -8.91
N GLN A 101 19.09 -3.35 -7.64
CA GLN A 101 19.39 -2.03 -7.07
C GLN A 101 20.48 -1.32 -7.88
N LYS A 102 21.60 -2.00 -8.12
CA LYS A 102 22.72 -1.43 -8.88
C LYS A 102 22.27 -0.97 -10.28
N ARG A 103 21.50 -1.79 -11.00
CA ARG A 103 20.98 -1.43 -12.33
C ARG A 103 20.18 -0.11 -12.33
N PHE A 104 19.36 0.12 -11.31
CA PHE A 104 18.58 1.36 -11.20
C PHE A 104 19.42 2.54 -10.69
N THR A 105 20.34 2.31 -9.76
CA THR A 105 21.27 3.34 -9.29
C THR A 105 22.21 3.81 -10.40
N ASP A 106 22.75 2.89 -11.21
CA ASP A 106 23.57 3.22 -12.40
C ASP A 106 22.77 4.04 -13.44
N ALA A 107 21.44 3.86 -13.49
CA ALA A 107 20.54 4.65 -14.33
C ALA A 107 20.12 5.99 -13.68
N GLY A 108 20.70 6.38 -12.55
CA GLY A 108 20.43 7.64 -11.86
C GLY A 108 19.23 7.62 -10.92
N HIS A 109 18.69 6.45 -10.56
CA HIS A 109 17.55 6.34 -9.66
C HIS A 109 17.97 6.02 -8.22
N THR A 110 17.51 6.84 -7.27
CA THR A 110 17.60 6.52 -5.83
C THR A 110 16.83 5.24 -5.53
N THR A 111 17.56 4.20 -5.11
CA THR A 111 17.00 2.84 -4.94
C THR A 111 17.43 2.24 -3.61
N VAL A 112 16.49 1.71 -2.85
CA VAL A 112 16.70 1.14 -1.52
C VAL A 112 16.31 -0.34 -1.49
N ILE A 113 16.92 -1.10 -0.57
CA ILE A 113 16.54 -2.48 -0.27
C ILE A 113 15.95 -2.52 1.13
N GLN A 114 14.69 -2.93 1.24
CA GLN A 114 14.00 -3.14 2.50
C GLN A 114 13.95 -4.64 2.81
N LYS A 115 14.35 -5.04 4.03
CA LYS A 115 14.09 -6.40 4.53
C LYS A 115 12.62 -6.49 4.96
N TYR A 116 11.93 -7.49 4.44
CA TYR A 116 10.58 -7.83 4.84
C TYR A 116 10.58 -9.22 5.49
N TYR A 117 10.25 -9.27 6.77
CA TYR A 117 10.13 -10.52 7.52
C TYR A 117 8.72 -11.08 7.28
N GLY A 118 8.60 -11.94 6.26
CA GLY A 118 7.37 -12.64 5.98
C GLY A 118 7.15 -13.84 6.92
N PRO A 119 5.96 -14.48 6.90
CA PRO A 119 5.66 -15.60 7.77
C PRO A 119 6.55 -16.83 7.56
N LEU A 120 7.08 -17.00 6.35
CA LEU A 120 7.84 -18.19 5.94
C LEU A 120 9.30 -17.90 5.59
N SER A 121 9.62 -16.66 5.22
CA SER A 121 10.99 -16.26 4.83
C SER A 121 11.18 -14.75 4.87
N ILE A 122 12.44 -14.34 4.94
CA ILE A 122 12.86 -12.96 4.75
C ILE A 122 12.94 -12.69 3.25
N LEU A 123 12.29 -11.62 2.80
CA LEU A 123 12.40 -11.10 1.44
C LEU A 123 13.15 -9.77 1.42
N TYR A 124 13.96 -9.57 0.39
CA TYR A 124 14.64 -8.32 0.08
C TYR A 124 13.85 -7.58 -1.00
N ARG A 125 13.07 -6.58 -0.59
CA ARG A 125 12.24 -5.75 -1.47
C ARG A 125 13.08 -4.61 -2.02
N VAL A 126 13.19 -4.52 -3.34
CA VAL A 126 13.91 -3.43 -4.03
C VAL A 126 12.91 -2.36 -4.40
N GLN A 127 13.17 -1.13 -3.98
CA GLN A 127 12.26 -0.01 -4.09
C GLN A 127 12.95 1.22 -4.66
N VAL A 128 12.31 1.88 -5.62
CA VAL A 128 12.84 3.08 -6.29
C VAL A 128 12.08 4.29 -5.81
N TYR A 129 12.77 5.36 -5.43
CA TYR A 129 12.15 6.63 -5.11
C TYR A 129 11.49 7.23 -6.36
N VAL A 130 10.25 7.68 -6.22
CA VAL A 130 9.43 8.18 -7.34
C VAL A 130 8.88 9.59 -7.16
N GLY A 131 9.19 10.25 -6.04
CA GLY A 131 8.88 11.66 -5.82
C GLY A 131 8.30 11.95 -4.45
N ALA A 132 8.13 13.25 -4.17
CA ALA A 132 7.66 13.76 -2.88
C ALA A 132 6.13 13.97 -2.81
N THR A 133 5.38 13.66 -3.87
CA THR A 133 3.92 13.84 -3.92
C THR A 133 3.23 12.63 -4.51
N LEU A 134 2.01 12.35 -4.04
CA LEU A 134 1.19 11.24 -4.53
C LEU A 134 0.91 11.34 -6.04
N LYS A 135 0.78 12.57 -6.56
CA LYS A 135 0.55 12.82 -7.98
C LYS A 135 1.75 12.39 -8.84
N ASN A 136 2.97 12.78 -8.44
CA ASN A 136 4.18 12.42 -9.17
C ASN A 136 4.47 10.92 -9.02
N ALA A 137 4.28 10.38 -7.82
CA ALA A 137 4.41 8.97 -7.53
C ALA A 137 3.54 8.08 -8.43
N LYS A 138 2.25 8.45 -8.62
CA LYS A 138 1.35 7.74 -9.54
C LYS A 138 1.79 7.80 -11.01
N ARG A 139 2.37 8.93 -11.45
CA ARG A 139 2.89 9.06 -12.83
C ARG A 139 4.10 8.16 -13.04
N ALA A 140 5.02 8.15 -12.09
CA ALA A 140 6.21 7.32 -12.11
C ALA A 140 5.89 5.81 -11.98
N GLU A 141 4.93 5.43 -11.12
CA GLU A 141 4.42 4.05 -11.05
C GLU A 141 3.90 3.58 -12.42
N LYS A 142 3.11 4.43 -13.09
CA LYS A 142 2.63 4.12 -14.45
C LYS A 142 3.79 3.95 -15.44
N ALA A 143 4.77 4.85 -15.43
CA ALA A 143 5.93 4.73 -16.31
C ALA A 143 6.70 3.42 -16.07
N LEU A 144 6.97 3.07 -14.80
CA LEU A 144 7.63 1.81 -14.45
C LEU A 144 6.85 0.59 -14.93
N HIS A 145 5.51 0.63 -14.84
CA HIS A 145 4.65 -0.42 -15.37
C HIS A 145 4.77 -0.55 -16.89
N ASP A 146 4.79 0.57 -17.62
CA ASP A 146 4.95 0.59 -19.08
C ASP A 146 6.33 0.04 -19.50
N TYR A 147 7.36 0.17 -18.64
CA TYR A 147 8.69 -0.45 -18.81
C TYR A 147 8.78 -1.91 -18.31
N GLY A 148 7.66 -2.55 -17.97
CA GLY A 148 7.60 -3.95 -17.57
C GLY A 148 7.79 -4.23 -16.07
N TYR A 149 7.98 -3.20 -15.24
CA TYR A 149 8.04 -3.33 -13.80
C TYR A 149 6.64 -3.18 -13.19
N LYS A 150 5.96 -4.30 -12.97
CA LYS A 150 4.62 -4.38 -12.34
C LYS A 150 4.65 -4.11 -10.83
N GLY A 151 5.46 -3.13 -10.44
CA GLY A 151 5.73 -2.78 -9.06
C GLY A 151 4.52 -2.21 -8.33
N ARG A 152 4.64 -2.11 -7.00
CA ARG A 152 3.59 -1.57 -6.13
C ARG A 152 4.08 -0.30 -5.45
N LEU A 153 3.29 0.76 -5.47
CA LEU A 153 3.59 1.98 -4.72
C LEU A 153 3.61 1.74 -3.20
N SER A 154 4.61 2.29 -2.53
CA SER A 154 4.75 2.43 -1.08
C SER A 154 4.81 3.90 -0.70
N SER A 155 4.19 4.23 0.43
CA SER A 155 4.12 5.58 0.98
C SER A 155 5.14 5.77 2.11
N PRO A 156 5.45 7.01 2.51
CA PRO A 156 6.47 7.30 3.52
C PRO A 156 6.24 6.58 4.85
N ALA A 157 4.98 6.43 5.25
CA ALA A 157 4.62 5.78 6.51
C ALA A 157 4.67 4.24 6.47
N ASP A 158 4.97 3.63 5.32
CA ASP A 158 5.37 2.22 5.26
C ASP A 158 6.79 1.96 5.81
N TYR A 159 7.56 3.03 6.06
CA TYR A 159 8.97 3.00 6.44
C TYR A 159 9.24 3.44 7.88
N LEU A 160 8.22 3.91 8.60
CA LEU A 160 8.39 4.22 10.01
C LEU A 160 8.63 2.92 10.79
N PRO A 161 9.66 2.84 11.65
CA PRO A 161 9.88 1.67 12.49
C PRO A 161 8.60 1.40 13.27
N HIS A 162 8.07 0.19 13.11
CA HIS A 162 6.86 -0.28 13.76
C HIS A 162 7.06 -0.36 15.28
N TYR A 163 6.96 0.78 15.95
CA TYR A 163 6.71 0.87 17.39
C TYR A 163 5.30 1.39 17.58
N LEU A 164 4.30 0.54 17.29
CA LEU A 164 2.90 0.78 17.63
C LEU A 164 2.24 -0.58 17.92
N PHE A 165 2.11 -0.89 19.21
CA PHE A 165 1.05 -1.73 19.74
C PHE A 165 -0.24 -0.92 19.78
#